data_AF-A0A821HTM4-F1
#
_entry.id   AF-A0A821HTM4-F1
#
_cell.length_a   1.000
_cell.length_b   1.000
_cell.length_c   1.000
_cell.angle_alpha   90.00
_cell.angle_beta   90.00
_cell.angle_gamma   90.00
#
_symmetry.space_group_name_H-M   'P 1'
#
loop_
_entity.id
_entity.type
_entity.pdbx_description
1 polymer ?
#
loop_
_entity_poly.entity_id
_entity_poly.type
_entity_poly.pdbx_seq_one_letter_code
_entity_poly.pdbx_strand_id
1 'polypeptide(L)'
;IAVKWLNLSDKNKIDYAVYLEFYSIVACDRQFHHQRLDHCIFYLDEIHTRGTDFKFPHEFKAVVTLENGLTKDCFVQVAMRMRKLGNGHSLIFWSSNEVHQQSITLRKDSFHQNQEENVNHLVNLIDILRWVYNNTIQSTWEGLHHWSAQSLSFQQKMSAFWTIIWKNDQQWFTDIMMKELARECLEPETTELTHMDGTPKVLQTIEKIYCARYKQYEEQQRVLEQELEEEQQLRRSSSVIPCEPRLHEEIKKLCDTYGVMLDLAQFPNVFRHLAYAFIDTTFSSDGQPHSWQRNL
;
A
#
# COMPACT_ATOMS: atom_id res chain seq x y z
N ILE A 1 5.96 11.52 18.24
CA ILE A 1 7.14 12.04 17.49
C ILE A 1 7.14 13.58 17.43
N ALA A 2 6.02 14.22 17.10
CA ALA A 2 5.89 15.69 17.03
C ALA A 2 6.38 16.46 18.27
N VAL A 3 6.11 15.97 19.48
CA VAL A 3 6.62 16.56 20.74
C VAL A 3 8.15 16.59 20.79
N LYS A 4 8.83 15.53 20.32
CA LYS A 4 10.30 15.49 20.28
C LYS A 4 10.85 16.52 19.31
N TRP A 5 10.20 16.72 18.16
CA TRP A 5 10.62 17.72 17.19
C TRP A 5 10.45 19.14 17.70
N LEU A 6 9.36 19.43 18.41
CA LEU A 6 9.21 20.71 19.11
C LEU A 6 10.33 20.89 20.14
N ASN A 7 10.66 19.88 20.93
CA ASN A 7 11.77 20.01 21.89
C ASN A 7 13.13 20.27 21.23
N LEU A 8 13.35 19.76 20.01
CA LEU A 8 14.60 19.95 19.25
C LEU A 8 14.62 21.26 18.44
N SER A 9 13.48 21.89 18.19
CA SER A 9 13.40 23.09 17.35
C SER A 9 13.40 24.38 18.18
N ASP A 10 13.93 25.45 17.56
CA ASP A 10 14.08 26.76 18.19
C ASP A 10 12.72 27.32 18.66
N LYS A 11 12.64 27.63 19.96
CA LYS A 11 11.41 28.12 20.60
C LYS A 11 10.94 29.46 20.06
N ASN A 12 11.83 30.24 19.44
CA ASN A 12 11.50 31.55 18.89
C ASN A 12 11.00 31.50 17.44
N LYS A 13 11.12 30.34 16.79
CA LYS A 13 10.79 30.17 15.36
C LYS A 13 9.63 29.19 15.13
N ILE A 14 9.52 28.16 15.97
CA ILE A 14 8.54 27.10 15.81
C ILE A 14 7.69 26.98 17.08
N ASP A 15 6.42 27.35 16.95
CA ASP A 15 5.46 27.35 18.05
C ASP A 15 4.68 26.02 18.12
N TYR A 16 4.41 25.40 16.97
CA TYR A 16 3.64 24.16 16.89
C TYR A 16 4.09 23.21 15.77
N ALA A 17 3.75 21.94 15.93
CA ALA A 17 4.03 20.88 14.97
C ALA A 17 2.73 20.19 14.57
N VAL A 18 2.46 20.13 13.27
CA VAL A 18 1.28 19.49 12.68
C VAL A 18 1.69 18.16 12.08
N TYR A 19 0.96 17.11 12.39
CA TYR A 19 1.11 15.78 11.80
C TYR A 19 -0.26 15.13 11.61
N LEU A 20 -0.29 14.02 10.87
CA LEU A 20 -1.50 13.23 10.68
C LEU A 20 -1.46 12.00 11.57
N GLU A 21 -2.55 11.78 12.29
CA GLU A 21 -2.76 10.61 13.15
C GLU A 21 -4.13 10.02 12.79
N PHE A 22 -4.17 8.76 12.33
CA PHE A 22 -5.40 8.09 11.89
C PHE A 22 -6.27 8.95 10.95
N TYR A 23 -5.66 9.53 9.91
CA TYR A 23 -6.31 10.43 8.93
C TYR A 23 -6.84 11.75 9.50
N SER A 24 -6.57 12.06 10.76
CA SER A 24 -6.95 13.31 11.41
C SER A 24 -5.74 14.23 11.54
N ILE A 25 -5.93 15.53 11.29
CA ILE A 25 -4.88 16.53 11.47
C ILE A 25 -4.75 16.82 12.97
N VAL A 26 -3.57 16.54 13.52
CA VAL A 26 -3.22 16.79 14.91
C VAL A 26 -2.18 17.90 14.98
N ALA A 27 -2.45 18.92 15.79
CA ALA A 27 -1.51 20.01 16.07
C ALA A 27 -1.03 19.91 17.52
N CYS A 28 0.28 19.80 17.70
CA CYS A 28 0.94 19.85 19.00
C CYS A 28 1.50 21.26 19.21
N ASP A 29 1.04 21.96 20.24
CA ASP A 29 1.43 23.34 20.54
C ASP A 29 2.30 23.40 21.81
N ARG A 30 3.26 24.34 21.85
CA ARG A 30 4.05 24.65 23.05
C ARG A 30 3.29 25.54 24.03
N GLN A 31 2.54 26.51 23.52
CA GLN A 31 1.78 27.49 24.32
C GLN A 31 0.62 28.01 23.47
N PHE A 32 -0.63 27.83 23.95
CA PHE A 32 -1.89 28.23 23.30
C PHE A 32 -1.84 29.61 22.61
N HIS A 33 -1.32 29.65 21.39
CA HIS A 33 -1.17 30.88 20.62
C HIS A 33 -1.72 30.72 19.20
N HIS A 34 -2.13 31.88 18.66
CA HIS A 34 -2.88 31.97 17.42
C HIS A 34 -2.18 31.27 16.25
N GLN A 35 -2.98 30.55 15.44
CA GLN A 35 -2.57 29.75 14.29
C GLN A 35 -1.80 30.58 13.24
N ARG A 36 -0.47 30.68 13.36
CA ARG A 36 0.43 31.33 12.40
C ARG A 36 1.23 30.30 11.64
N LEU A 37 0.84 29.96 10.40
CA LEU A 37 1.45 28.87 9.63
C LEU A 37 2.96 29.06 9.39
N ASP A 38 3.43 30.29 9.52
CA ASP A 38 4.81 30.73 9.37
C ASP A 38 5.73 30.20 10.49
N HIS A 39 5.16 29.84 11.65
CA HIS A 39 5.86 29.34 12.83
C HIS A 39 5.54 27.85 13.10
N CYS A 40 5.33 27.08 12.04
CA CYS A 40 4.88 25.69 12.11
C CYS A 40 5.83 24.72 11.40
N ILE A 41 6.03 23.55 11.99
CA ILE A 41 6.59 22.38 11.29
C ILE A 41 5.44 21.46 10.87
N PHE A 42 5.44 21.02 9.61
CA PHE A 42 4.50 20.03 9.11
C PHE A 42 5.22 18.71 8.88
N TYR A 43 4.65 17.63 9.39
CA TYR A 43 4.98 16.28 8.99
C TYR A 43 3.96 15.78 7.97
N LEU A 44 4.45 15.36 6.81
CA LEU A 44 3.64 14.81 5.76
C LEU A 44 4.23 13.46 5.35
N ASP A 45 3.53 12.36 5.64
CA ASP A 45 3.87 11.02 5.16
C ASP A 45 3.11 10.66 3.88
N GLU A 46 3.48 9.56 3.23
CA GLU A 46 2.85 9.18 1.95
C GLU A 46 1.40 8.69 2.13
N ILE A 47 1.12 7.96 3.22
CA ILE A 47 -0.12 7.23 3.43
C ILE A 47 -1.25 8.15 3.90
N HIS A 48 -0.99 9.00 4.89
CA HIS A 48 -2.03 9.75 5.58
C HIS A 48 -2.25 11.16 5.00
N THR A 49 -1.37 11.63 4.11
CA THR A 49 -1.49 12.98 3.52
C THR A 49 -2.26 13.02 2.21
N ARG A 50 -2.77 11.90 1.71
CA ARG A 50 -3.55 11.89 0.47
C ARG A 50 -4.80 12.75 0.63
N GLY A 51 -5.00 13.70 -0.29
CA GLY A 51 -6.15 14.60 -0.27
C GLY A 51 -6.05 15.80 0.69
N THR A 52 -4.98 15.94 1.49
CA THR A 52 -4.82 17.12 2.36
C THR A 52 -4.20 18.29 1.60
N ASP A 53 -4.84 19.46 1.70
CA ASP A 53 -4.36 20.69 1.08
C ASP A 53 -3.95 21.74 2.13
N PHE A 54 -2.65 22.02 2.23
CA PHE A 54 -2.11 23.03 3.10
C PHE A 54 -1.71 24.28 2.31
N LYS A 55 -2.24 25.44 2.71
CA LYS A 55 -1.85 26.73 2.15
C LYS A 55 -0.60 27.24 2.85
N PHE A 56 0.57 26.75 2.42
CA PHE A 56 1.83 27.18 3.00
C PHE A 56 2.11 28.68 2.75
N PRO A 57 2.71 29.38 3.74
CA PRO A 57 3.12 30.78 3.64
C PRO A 57 4.09 31.08 2.49
N HIS A 58 4.35 32.36 2.23
CA HIS A 58 5.45 32.76 1.33
C HIS A 58 6.80 32.34 1.92
N GLU A 59 7.80 32.05 1.09
CA GLU A 59 9.14 31.62 1.55
C GLU A 59 9.20 30.30 2.33
N PHE A 60 8.13 29.50 2.30
CA PHE A 60 8.10 28.21 2.97
C PHE A 60 9.10 27.22 2.36
N LYS A 61 9.80 26.49 3.23
CA LYS A 61 10.85 25.54 2.84
C LYS A 61 10.48 24.16 3.35
N ALA A 62 10.40 23.20 2.44
CA ALA A 62 10.12 21.82 2.78
C ALA A 62 11.36 20.95 2.62
N VAL A 63 11.42 19.90 3.42
CA VAL A 63 12.43 18.85 3.31
C VAL A 63 11.75 17.62 2.71
N VAL A 64 12.34 17.10 1.64
CA VAL A 64 11.93 15.84 1.01
C VAL A 64 12.92 14.77 1.46
N THR A 65 12.41 13.75 2.16
CA THR A 65 13.18 12.57 2.53
C THR A 65 13.21 11.61 1.34
N LEU A 66 14.41 11.31 0.86
CA LEU A 66 14.67 10.37 -0.23
C LEU A 66 14.80 8.97 0.36
N GLU A 67 13.74 8.19 0.22
CA GLU A 67 13.67 6.79 0.63
C GLU A 67 14.10 5.86 -0.50
N ASN A 68 14.62 4.68 -0.17
CA ASN A 68 15.03 3.70 -1.19
C ASN A 68 13.86 3.33 -2.10
N GLY A 69 14.11 3.19 -3.41
CA GLY A 69 13.06 2.88 -4.38
C GLY A 69 12.11 4.04 -4.73
N LEU A 70 12.32 5.26 -4.23
CA LEU A 70 11.48 6.43 -4.56
C LEU A 70 11.40 6.63 -6.09
N THR A 71 10.18 6.58 -6.63
CA THR A 71 9.90 6.72 -8.06
C THR A 71 9.60 8.17 -8.45
N LYS A 72 9.67 8.46 -9.75
CA LYS A 72 9.43 9.78 -10.34
C LYS A 72 8.06 10.31 -9.98
N ASP A 73 7.03 9.48 -10.07
CA ASP A 73 5.66 9.93 -9.80
C ASP A 73 5.48 10.25 -8.30
N CYS A 74 6.02 9.45 -7.37
CA CYS A 74 5.98 9.76 -5.94
C CYS A 74 6.81 11.02 -5.61
N PHE A 75 8.04 11.12 -6.14
CA PHE A 75 8.89 12.30 -5.97
C PHE A 75 8.20 13.60 -6.42
N VAL A 76 7.58 13.58 -7.61
CA VAL A 76 6.83 14.73 -8.13
C VAL A 76 5.61 15.01 -7.27
N GLN A 77 4.86 14.00 -6.84
CA GLN A 77 3.69 14.19 -5.98
C GLN A 77 4.06 14.86 -4.64
N VAL A 78 5.16 14.43 -4.02
CA VAL A 78 5.67 15.04 -2.78
C VAL A 78 6.13 16.48 -3.03
N ALA A 79 6.91 16.72 -4.09
CA ALA A 79 7.38 18.06 -4.44
C ALA A 79 6.22 19.02 -4.76
N MET A 80 5.17 18.53 -5.42
CA MET A 80 3.98 19.30 -5.81
C MET A 80 3.09 19.71 -4.64
N ARG A 81 3.32 19.18 -3.42
CA ARG A 81 2.72 19.73 -2.20
C ARG A 81 3.13 21.18 -1.98
N MET A 82 4.32 21.57 -2.44
CA MET A 82 4.78 22.95 -2.49
C MET A 82 4.23 23.64 -3.74
N ARG A 83 2.97 24.09 -3.70
CA ARG A 83 2.29 24.64 -4.89
C ARG A 83 2.91 25.91 -5.48
N LYS A 84 3.73 26.64 -4.72
CA LYS A 84 4.46 27.82 -5.20
C LYS A 84 5.97 27.53 -5.35
N LEU A 85 6.34 26.29 -5.66
CA LEU A 85 7.74 25.90 -5.86
C LEU A 85 8.41 26.79 -6.92
N GLY A 86 9.53 27.41 -6.57
CA GLY A 86 10.22 28.39 -7.42
C GLY A 86 9.61 29.80 -7.41
N ASN A 87 8.48 30.00 -6.73
CA ASN A 87 7.82 31.30 -6.53
C ASN A 87 7.59 31.54 -5.02
N GLY A 88 8.68 31.56 -4.28
CA GLY A 88 8.70 31.66 -2.82
C GLY A 88 8.92 30.30 -2.14
N HIS A 89 8.33 29.21 -2.62
CA HIS A 89 8.58 27.90 -2.01
C HIS A 89 9.89 27.26 -2.48
N SER A 90 10.57 26.55 -1.58
CA SER A 90 11.82 25.84 -1.87
C SER A 90 11.86 24.44 -1.25
N LEU A 91 12.69 23.56 -1.82
CA LEU A 91 12.90 22.19 -1.35
C LEU A 91 14.35 21.98 -0.92
N ILE A 92 14.53 21.13 0.08
CA ILE A 92 15.80 20.53 0.48
C ILE A 92 15.63 19.02 0.46
N PHE A 93 16.67 18.29 0.04
CA PHE A 93 16.64 16.83 0.01
C PHE A 93 17.49 16.26 1.14
N TRP A 94 16.92 15.31 1.89
CA TRP A 94 17.62 14.50 2.86
C TRP A 94 17.63 13.05 2.39
N SER A 95 18.77 12.38 2.44
CA SER A 95 18.89 10.98 2.03
C SER A 95 19.65 10.18 3.07
N SER A 96 19.36 8.88 3.14
CA SER A 96 20.23 7.93 3.83
C SER A 96 21.59 7.81 3.11
N ASN A 97 22.58 7.23 3.80
CA ASN A 97 23.87 6.94 3.18
C ASN A 97 23.71 6.00 1.96
N GLU A 98 22.78 5.04 2.03
CA GLU A 98 22.51 4.12 0.92
C GLU A 98 22.07 4.86 -0.35
N VAL A 99 21.03 5.69 -0.26
CA VAL A 99 20.52 6.49 -1.40
C VAL A 99 21.60 7.44 -1.94
N HIS A 100 22.41 8.00 -1.04
CA HIS A 100 23.55 8.83 -1.41
C HIS A 100 24.58 8.04 -2.26
N GLN A 101 24.95 6.83 -1.83
CA GLN A 101 25.87 5.97 -2.58
C GLN A 101 25.27 5.52 -3.92
N GLN A 102 24.01 5.10 -3.95
CA GLN A 102 23.32 4.73 -5.19
C GLN A 102 23.33 5.87 -6.22
N SER A 103 23.05 7.10 -5.77
CA SER A 103 23.08 8.30 -6.62
C SER A 103 24.47 8.57 -7.20
N ILE A 104 25.53 8.38 -6.39
CA ILE A 104 26.93 8.53 -6.83
C ILE A 104 27.33 7.44 -7.82
N THR A 105 26.95 6.18 -7.58
CA THR A 105 27.27 5.05 -8.47
C THR A 105 26.68 5.27 -9.86
N LEU A 106 25.39 5.62 -9.95
CA LEU A 106 24.73 5.91 -11.23
C LEU A 106 25.37 7.08 -11.99
N ARG A 107 25.91 8.08 -11.27
CA ARG A 107 26.68 9.16 -11.89
C ARG A 107 27.95 8.61 -12.56
N LYS A 108 28.70 7.73 -11.91
CA LYS A 108 29.95 7.16 -12.46
C LYS A 108 29.70 6.33 -13.73
N ASP A 109 28.63 5.53 -13.73
CA ASP A 109 28.26 4.69 -14.87
C ASP A 109 27.90 5.51 -16.12
N SER A 110 27.34 6.71 -15.93
CA SER A 110 26.89 7.58 -17.02
C SER A 110 28.03 8.30 -17.75
N PHE A 111 29.18 8.50 -17.11
CA PHE A 111 30.21 9.42 -17.61
C PHE A 111 31.51 8.77 -18.08
N HIS A 112 31.68 7.44 -17.99
CA HIS A 112 32.90 6.71 -18.42
C HIS A 112 34.21 7.47 -18.08
N GLN A 113 34.25 8.15 -16.93
CA GLN A 113 35.39 8.98 -16.55
C GLN A 113 36.24 8.21 -15.55
N ASN A 114 37.39 7.75 -16.04
CA ASN A 114 38.55 7.32 -15.26
C ASN A 114 39.14 8.53 -14.51
N GLN A 115 38.44 9.06 -13.51
CA GLN A 115 39.04 9.98 -12.55
C GLN A 115 39.13 9.27 -11.21
N GLU A 116 40.35 8.88 -10.87
CA GLU A 116 40.76 8.51 -9.52
C GLU A 116 40.50 9.69 -8.56
N GLU A 117 39.95 9.33 -7.40
CA GLU A 117 40.09 10.00 -6.10
C GLU A 117 39.85 11.52 -5.98
N ASN A 118 38.72 11.92 -5.37
CA ASN A 118 38.74 12.57 -4.05
C ASN A 118 37.33 12.81 -3.47
N VAL A 119 37.13 12.31 -2.25
CA VAL A 119 36.47 12.91 -1.08
C VAL A 119 35.44 14.04 -1.33
N ASN A 120 34.21 13.81 -0.87
CA ASN A 120 33.11 14.80 -0.71
C ASN A 120 32.44 15.34 -1.98
N HIS A 121 32.14 14.49 -2.96
CA HIS A 121 31.25 14.91 -4.04
C HIS A 121 29.81 15.03 -3.54
N LEU A 122 29.42 16.25 -3.20
CA LEU A 122 28.05 16.62 -2.85
C LEU A 122 27.08 16.12 -3.95
N VAL A 123 26.03 15.41 -3.54
CA VAL A 123 24.96 14.98 -4.44
C VAL A 123 24.17 16.22 -4.87
N ASN A 124 24.07 16.43 -6.18
CA ASN A 124 23.30 17.55 -6.72
C ASN A 124 21.91 17.08 -7.18
N LEU A 125 21.06 18.03 -7.58
CA LEU A 125 19.70 17.72 -8.04
C LEU A 125 19.68 16.79 -9.27
N ILE A 126 20.64 16.93 -10.19
CA ILE A 126 20.71 16.11 -11.40
C ILE A 126 20.94 14.63 -11.04
N ASP A 127 21.75 14.36 -10.01
CA ASP A 127 22.00 12.99 -9.57
C ASP A 127 20.79 12.38 -8.89
N ILE A 128 20.09 13.16 -8.06
CA ILE A 128 18.82 12.74 -7.44
C ILE A 128 17.80 12.41 -8.53
N LEU A 129 17.63 13.29 -9.53
CA LEU A 129 16.70 13.06 -10.63
C LEU A 129 17.08 11.83 -11.46
N ARG A 130 18.37 11.60 -11.71
CA ARG A 130 18.85 10.40 -12.40
C ARG A 130 18.54 9.14 -11.61
N TRP A 131 18.79 9.16 -10.30
CA TRP A 131 18.47 8.06 -9.40
C TRP A 131 16.96 7.76 -9.35
N VAL A 132 16.13 8.78 -9.15
CA VAL A 132 14.66 8.66 -9.18
C VAL A 132 14.17 8.08 -10.51
N TYR A 133 14.76 8.49 -11.63
CA TYR A 133 14.42 7.98 -12.95
C TYR A 133 14.81 6.50 -13.11
N ASN A 134 16.00 6.13 -12.65
CA ASN A 134 16.45 4.74 -12.65
C ASN A 134 15.53 3.84 -11.81
N ASN A 135 15.13 4.30 -10.61
CA ASN A 135 14.15 3.59 -9.77
C ASN A 135 12.81 3.42 -10.49
N THR A 136 12.37 4.43 -11.24
CA THR A 136 11.11 4.36 -12.00
C THR A 136 11.19 3.32 -13.11
N ILE A 137 12.31 3.27 -13.84
CA ILE A 137 12.54 2.24 -14.85
C ILE A 137 12.51 0.86 -14.20
N GLN A 138 13.23 0.69 -13.10
CA GLN A 138 13.31 -0.58 -12.39
C GLN A 138 11.92 -1.03 -11.87
N SER A 139 11.19 -0.14 -11.22
CA SER A 139 9.82 -0.38 -10.75
C SER A 139 8.87 -0.71 -11.90
N THR A 140 9.00 -0.05 -13.06
CA THR A 140 8.21 -0.38 -14.26
C THR A 140 8.54 -1.79 -14.78
N TRP A 141 9.82 -2.15 -14.80
CA TRP A 141 10.26 -3.49 -15.20
C TRP A 141 9.81 -4.59 -14.24
N GLU A 142 9.77 -4.30 -12.95
CA GLU A 142 9.21 -5.19 -11.93
C GLU A 142 7.69 -5.33 -12.10
N GLY A 143 6.99 -4.22 -12.34
CA GLY A 143 5.57 -4.21 -12.66
C GLY A 143 5.22 -5.05 -13.90
N LEU A 144 6.10 -5.12 -14.90
CA LEU A 144 5.91 -5.95 -16.09
C LEU A 144 5.80 -7.44 -15.75
N HIS A 145 6.50 -7.91 -14.72
CA HIS A 145 6.41 -9.28 -14.24
C HIS A 145 5.03 -9.55 -13.63
N HIS A 146 4.55 -8.66 -12.76
CA HIS A 146 3.19 -8.79 -12.22
C HIS A 146 2.15 -8.78 -13.33
N TRP A 147 2.29 -7.87 -14.30
CA TRP A 147 1.40 -7.81 -15.46
C TRP A 147 1.42 -9.11 -16.28
N SER A 148 2.60 -9.69 -16.53
CA SER A 148 2.71 -10.91 -17.32
C SER A 148 2.14 -12.13 -16.59
N ALA A 149 2.37 -12.23 -15.27
CA ALA A 149 1.78 -13.27 -14.43
C ALA A 149 0.26 -13.16 -14.38
N GLN A 150 -0.28 -11.95 -14.16
CA GLN A 150 -1.72 -11.68 -14.19
C GLN A 150 -2.32 -11.99 -15.57
N SER A 151 -1.61 -11.67 -16.65
CA SER A 151 -2.05 -11.96 -18.01
C SER A 151 -2.13 -13.47 -18.26
N LEU A 152 -1.11 -14.24 -17.85
CA LEU A 152 -1.12 -15.69 -17.99
C LEU A 152 -2.26 -16.33 -17.18
N SER A 153 -2.41 -15.93 -15.91
CA SER A 153 -3.51 -16.34 -15.04
C SER A 153 -4.87 -16.05 -15.69
N PHE A 154 -5.05 -14.86 -16.24
CA PHE A 154 -6.27 -14.48 -16.95
C PHE A 154 -6.53 -15.39 -18.17
N GLN A 155 -5.51 -15.67 -18.99
CA GLN A 155 -5.66 -16.54 -20.16
C GLN A 155 -6.02 -17.98 -19.77
N GLN A 156 -5.42 -18.52 -18.70
CA GLN A 156 -5.75 -19.85 -18.17
C GLN A 156 -7.21 -19.92 -17.73
N LYS A 157 -7.64 -18.98 -16.88
CA LYS A 157 -9.02 -18.89 -16.41
C LYS A 157 -10.02 -18.72 -17.55
N MET A 158 -9.66 -17.91 -18.55
CA MET A 158 -10.47 -17.69 -19.74
C MET A 158 -10.58 -18.97 -20.58
N SER A 159 -9.47 -19.68 -20.80
CA SER A 159 -9.46 -20.97 -21.53
C SER A 159 -10.31 -22.04 -20.84
N ALA A 160 -10.20 -22.14 -19.51
CA ALA A 160 -11.02 -23.05 -18.71
C ALA A 160 -12.52 -22.75 -18.86
N PHE A 161 -12.87 -21.47 -18.79
CA PHE A 161 -14.24 -21.00 -18.99
C PHE A 161 -14.76 -21.29 -20.40
N TRP A 162 -13.97 -21.00 -21.44
CA TRP A 162 -14.33 -21.33 -22.82
C TRP A 162 -14.51 -22.82 -23.02
N THR A 163 -13.66 -23.66 -22.43
CA THR A 163 -13.79 -25.12 -22.53
C THR A 163 -15.14 -25.61 -22.01
N ILE A 164 -15.66 -24.99 -20.95
CA ILE A 164 -16.98 -25.30 -20.38
C ILE A 164 -18.11 -24.82 -21.29
N ILE A 165 -18.02 -23.59 -21.81
CA ILE A 165 -19.00 -23.05 -22.75
C ILE A 165 -19.05 -23.90 -24.02
N TRP A 166 -17.90 -24.23 -24.60
CA TRP A 166 -17.82 -25.04 -25.83
C TRP A 166 -18.37 -26.46 -25.65
N LYS A 167 -18.25 -27.04 -24.45
CA LYS A 167 -18.82 -28.36 -24.15
C LYS A 167 -20.34 -28.32 -23.90
N ASN A 168 -20.92 -27.14 -23.74
CA ASN A 168 -22.32 -27.00 -23.35
C ASN A 168 -23.03 -25.95 -24.23
N ASP A 169 -23.73 -26.44 -25.25
CA ASP A 169 -24.61 -25.63 -26.10
C ASP A 169 -25.82 -25.06 -25.34
N GLN A 170 -26.07 -25.52 -24.11
CA GLN A 170 -27.16 -25.04 -23.27
C GLN A 170 -26.67 -23.97 -22.28
N GLN A 171 -27.48 -22.93 -22.04
CA GLN A 171 -27.15 -21.78 -21.18
C GLN A 171 -27.12 -22.06 -19.66
N TRP A 172 -27.09 -23.33 -19.21
CA TRP A 172 -27.12 -23.68 -17.79
C TRP A 172 -25.87 -24.46 -17.38
N PHE A 173 -25.21 -24.00 -16.32
CA PHE A 173 -24.00 -24.63 -15.78
C PHE A 173 -24.35 -25.64 -14.69
N THR A 174 -23.67 -26.80 -14.67
CA THR A 174 -23.81 -27.81 -13.61
C THR A 174 -22.70 -27.71 -12.57
N ASP A 175 -22.95 -28.25 -11.37
CA ASP A 175 -21.95 -28.35 -10.30
C ASP A 175 -20.67 -29.06 -10.73
N ILE A 176 -20.77 -30.07 -11.59
CA ILE A 176 -19.60 -30.81 -12.11
C ILE A 176 -18.75 -29.89 -12.98
N MET A 177 -19.38 -29.08 -13.83
CA MET A 177 -18.68 -28.12 -14.68
C MET A 177 -18.04 -27.00 -13.85
N MET A 178 -18.72 -26.51 -12.82
CA MET A 178 -18.16 -25.48 -11.94
C MET A 178 -16.98 -26.01 -11.11
N LYS A 179 -17.02 -27.28 -10.68
CA LYS A 179 -15.87 -27.95 -10.04
C LYS A 179 -14.70 -28.11 -11.00
N GLU A 180 -14.96 -28.41 -12.27
CA GLU A 180 -13.93 -28.48 -13.30
C GLU A 180 -13.31 -27.11 -13.57
N LEU A 181 -14.14 -26.06 -13.69
CA LEU A 181 -13.68 -24.67 -13.83
C LEU A 181 -12.76 -24.29 -12.69
N ALA A 182 -13.18 -24.56 -11.45
CA ALA A 182 -12.41 -24.23 -10.26
C ALA A 182 -11.05 -24.93 -10.28
N ARG A 183 -10.98 -26.20 -10.70
CA ARG A 183 -9.73 -26.97 -10.82
C ARG A 183 -8.78 -26.39 -11.87
N GLU A 184 -9.30 -25.98 -13.01
CA GLU A 184 -8.49 -25.42 -14.10
C GLU A 184 -8.08 -23.96 -13.83
N CYS A 185 -8.84 -23.25 -13.00
CA CYS A 185 -8.54 -21.89 -12.54
C CYS A 185 -7.66 -21.84 -11.28
N LEU A 186 -7.39 -22.99 -10.65
CA LEU A 186 -6.53 -23.11 -9.49
C LEU A 186 -5.09 -22.84 -9.93
N GLU A 187 -4.56 -21.72 -9.48
CA GLU A 187 -3.13 -21.48 -9.53
C GLU A 187 -2.48 -22.33 -8.44
N PRO A 188 -1.32 -22.97 -8.70
CA PRO A 188 -0.60 -23.65 -7.64
C PRO A 188 -0.24 -22.60 -6.58
N GLU A 189 -0.93 -22.64 -5.43
CA GLU A 189 -0.53 -21.89 -4.25
C GLU A 189 0.87 -22.38 -3.88
N THR A 190 1.85 -21.49 -4.05
CA THR A 190 3.17 -21.54 -3.40
C THR A 190 3.86 -22.91 -3.42
N THR A 191 4.63 -23.16 -4.48
CA THR A 191 5.84 -23.99 -4.50
C THR A 191 5.86 -25.18 -3.51
N GLU A 192 5.43 -26.36 -3.96
CA GLU A 192 5.88 -27.58 -3.28
C GLU A 192 7.42 -27.63 -3.35
N LEU A 193 8.08 -27.79 -2.20
CA LEU A 193 9.54 -27.85 -2.00
C LEU A 193 10.27 -28.90 -2.87
N THR A 194 9.55 -29.69 -3.65
CA THR A 194 10.01 -30.88 -4.39
C THR A 194 10.41 -30.58 -5.84
N HIS A 195 10.11 -29.40 -6.39
CA HIS A 195 10.36 -29.07 -7.80
C HIS A 195 11.76 -28.49 -8.12
N MET A 196 12.79 -28.81 -7.33
CA MET A 196 14.16 -28.32 -7.54
C MET A 196 15.00 -29.16 -8.53
N ASP A 197 14.58 -30.35 -8.95
CA ASP A 197 15.42 -31.24 -9.77
C ASP A 197 14.83 -31.62 -11.15
N GLY A 198 15.18 -30.82 -12.15
CA GLY A 198 15.66 -31.24 -13.48
C GLY A 198 14.74 -31.96 -14.48
N THR A 199 14.33 -31.28 -15.57
CA THR A 199 14.80 -31.46 -16.98
C THR A 199 13.91 -30.72 -18.00
N PRO A 200 14.41 -30.40 -19.22
CA PRO A 200 14.07 -29.16 -19.93
C PRO A 200 13.19 -29.34 -21.17
N LYS A 201 12.52 -28.27 -21.64
CA LYS A 201 12.52 -27.82 -23.06
C LYS A 201 11.74 -26.50 -23.32
N VAL A 202 12.44 -25.56 -23.96
CA VAL A 202 11.97 -24.46 -24.86
C VAL A 202 11.20 -23.26 -24.25
N LEU A 203 11.52 -22.83 -23.03
CA LEU A 203 11.11 -21.50 -22.48
C LEU A 203 12.23 -20.79 -21.68
N GLN A 204 13.49 -21.16 -21.96
CA GLN A 204 14.63 -20.87 -21.08
C GLN A 204 15.02 -19.39 -20.93
N THR A 205 14.52 -18.46 -21.74
CA THR A 205 14.91 -17.04 -21.58
C THR A 205 14.02 -16.32 -20.57
N ILE A 206 12.70 -16.55 -20.61
CA ILE A 206 11.74 -15.91 -19.68
C ILE A 206 11.76 -16.61 -18.33
N GLU A 207 11.86 -17.94 -18.29
CA GLU A 207 11.92 -18.72 -17.05
C GLU A 207 13.18 -18.42 -16.23
N LYS A 208 14.36 -18.23 -16.85
CA LYS A 208 15.57 -17.87 -16.11
C LYS A 208 15.52 -16.45 -15.57
N ILE A 209 14.89 -15.51 -16.29
CA ILE A 209 14.58 -14.16 -15.79
C ILE A 209 13.57 -14.24 -14.65
N TYR A 210 12.55 -15.10 -14.80
CA TYR A 210 11.51 -15.37 -13.81
C TYR A 210 12.10 -15.94 -12.52
N CYS A 211 12.88 -17.02 -12.57
CA CYS A 211 13.46 -17.66 -11.39
C CYS A 211 14.51 -16.79 -10.69
N ALA A 212 15.30 -16.00 -11.43
CA ALA A 212 16.28 -15.10 -10.82
C ALA A 212 15.61 -13.92 -10.11
N ARG A 213 14.53 -13.36 -10.68
CA ARG A 213 13.79 -12.23 -10.09
C ARG A 213 12.76 -12.64 -9.04
N TYR A 214 12.14 -13.82 -9.19
CA TYR A 214 11.22 -14.38 -8.19
C TYR A 214 11.94 -14.60 -6.85
N LYS A 215 13.18 -15.11 -6.87
CA LYS A 215 14.00 -15.25 -5.66
C LYS A 215 14.28 -13.91 -4.96
N GLN A 216 14.52 -12.85 -5.73
CA GLN A 216 14.71 -11.51 -5.17
C GLN A 216 13.41 -10.91 -4.61
N TYR A 217 12.29 -11.14 -5.28
CA TYR A 217 10.96 -10.70 -4.84
C TYR A 217 10.50 -11.42 -3.56
N GLU A 218 10.68 -12.74 -3.48
CA GLU A 218 10.36 -13.53 -2.29
C GLU A 218 11.16 -13.05 -1.07
N GLU A 219 12.43 -12.71 -1.27
CA GLU A 219 13.29 -12.19 -0.20
C GLU A 219 12.87 -10.78 0.25
N GLN A 220 12.47 -9.91 -0.69
CA GLN A 220 11.90 -8.59 -0.36
C GLN A 220 10.55 -8.70 0.37
N GLN A 221 9.67 -9.61 -0.05
CA GLN A 221 8.39 -9.87 0.61
C GLN A 221 8.60 -10.36 2.04
N ARG A 222 9.53 -11.30 2.27
CA ARG A 222 9.87 -11.77 3.62
C ARG A 222 10.38 -10.65 4.52
N VAL A 223 11.23 -9.75 4.00
CA VAL A 223 11.71 -8.60 4.77
C VAL A 223 10.55 -7.66 5.13
N LEU A 224 9.68 -7.33 4.17
CA LEU A 224 8.51 -6.49 4.40
C LEU A 224 7.50 -7.11 5.39
N GLU A 225 7.25 -8.42 5.30
CA GLU A 225 6.39 -9.15 6.23
C GLU A 225 6.96 -9.14 7.65
N GLN A 226 8.27 -9.32 7.78
CA GLN A 226 8.95 -9.27 9.07
C GLN A 226 8.90 -7.86 9.68
N GLU A 227 9.12 -6.81 8.87
CA GLU A 227 8.97 -5.40 9.32
C GLU A 227 7.52 -5.09 9.74
N LEU A 228 6.52 -5.56 8.97
CA LEU A 228 5.11 -5.38 9.28
C LEU A 228 4.70 -6.12 10.57
N GLU A 229 5.19 -7.34 10.79
CA GLU A 229 4.96 -8.09 12.03
C GLU A 229 5.59 -7.38 13.24
N GLU A 230 6.80 -6.85 13.11
CA GLU A 230 7.47 -6.07 14.16
C GLU A 230 6.66 -4.81 14.51
N GLU A 231 6.16 -4.07 13.50
CA GLU A 231 5.27 -2.92 13.73
C GLU A 231 3.93 -3.32 14.37
N GLN A 232 3.33 -4.44 13.97
CA GLN A 232 2.08 -4.95 14.57
C GLN A 232 2.28 -5.36 16.03
N GLN A 233 3.42 -5.96 16.37
CA GLN A 233 3.73 -6.36 17.75
C GLN A 233 3.89 -5.15 18.68
N LEU A 234 4.40 -4.01 18.18
CA LEU A 234 4.44 -2.74 18.91
C LEU A 234 3.05 -2.11 19.14
N ARG A 235 2.03 -2.51 18.37
CA ARG A 235 0.69 -1.91 18.37
C ARG A 235 -0.45 -2.89 18.70
N ARG A 236 -0.21 -3.89 19.56
CA ARG A 236 -1.32 -4.72 20.05
C ARG A 236 -2.24 -3.88 20.96
N SER A 237 -3.48 -3.69 20.52
CA SER A 237 -4.55 -3.19 21.38
C SER A 237 -4.73 -4.15 22.57
N SER A 238 -5.20 -3.61 23.69
CA SER A 238 -5.53 -4.43 24.85
C SER A 238 -6.58 -5.48 24.46
N SER A 239 -6.49 -6.67 25.04
CA SER A 239 -7.44 -7.76 24.77
C SER A 239 -8.87 -7.29 25.08
N VAL A 240 -9.72 -7.25 24.07
CA VAL A 240 -11.14 -6.86 24.19
C VAL A 240 -11.99 -8.12 24.36
N ILE A 241 -12.95 -8.07 25.28
CA ILE A 241 -13.92 -9.16 25.48
C ILE A 241 -14.96 -9.07 24.35
N PRO A 242 -15.18 -10.13 23.55
CA PRO A 242 -16.16 -10.13 22.48
C PRO A 242 -17.58 -9.97 23.02
N CYS A 243 -18.40 -9.14 22.35
CA CYS A 243 -19.82 -9.00 22.65
C CYS A 243 -20.58 -10.28 22.25
N GLU A 244 -21.61 -10.67 23.01
CA GLU A 244 -22.45 -11.81 22.67
C GLU A 244 -23.34 -11.45 21.46
N PRO A 245 -23.20 -12.15 20.31
CA PRO A 245 -23.90 -11.75 19.09
C PRO A 245 -25.40 -12.09 19.14
N ARG A 246 -26.24 -11.12 18.79
CA ARG A 246 -27.67 -11.33 18.54
C ARG A 246 -27.94 -11.22 17.04
N LEU A 247 -28.37 -12.31 16.43
CA LEU A 247 -28.76 -12.37 15.02
C LEU A 247 -30.27 -12.29 14.87
N HIS A 248 -30.71 -11.72 13.75
CA HIS A 248 -32.11 -11.67 13.35
C HIS A 248 -32.60 -13.08 12.97
N GLU A 249 -33.84 -13.42 13.28
CA GLU A 249 -34.38 -14.77 13.10
C GLU A 249 -34.40 -15.24 11.63
N GLU A 250 -34.61 -14.33 10.68
CA GLU A 250 -34.50 -14.66 9.24
C GLU A 250 -33.07 -15.05 8.85
N ILE A 251 -32.05 -14.45 9.45
CA ILE A 251 -30.64 -14.78 9.20
C ILE A 251 -30.32 -16.16 9.77
N LYS A 252 -30.79 -16.46 10.99
CA LYS A 252 -30.64 -17.80 11.59
C LYS A 252 -31.26 -18.88 10.71
N LYS A 253 -32.50 -18.66 10.26
CA LYS A 253 -33.21 -19.60 9.37
C LYS A 253 -32.51 -19.81 8.03
N LEU A 254 -31.90 -18.76 7.47
CA LEU A 254 -31.10 -18.89 6.25
C LEU A 254 -29.84 -19.73 6.47
N CYS A 255 -29.18 -19.59 7.62
CA CYS A 255 -28.00 -20.36 7.98
C CYS A 255 -28.33 -21.84 8.29
N ASP A 256 -29.52 -22.13 8.81
CA ASP A 256 -29.94 -23.48 9.21
C ASP A 256 -30.45 -24.34 8.03
N THR A 257 -30.66 -23.76 6.85
CA THR A 257 -31.17 -24.48 5.67
C THR A 257 -30.07 -25.21 4.88
N TYR A 258 -29.69 -26.40 5.36
CA TYR A 258 -28.95 -27.36 4.54
C TYR A 258 -29.90 -28.21 3.70
N GLY A 259 -29.79 -28.10 2.37
CA GLY A 259 -30.36 -29.09 1.42
C GLY A 259 -31.83 -28.91 0.98
N VAL A 260 -32.46 -27.77 1.26
CA VAL A 260 -33.83 -27.46 0.78
C VAL A 260 -33.80 -26.26 -0.17
N MET A 261 -34.59 -26.32 -1.25
CA MET A 261 -34.80 -25.19 -2.16
C MET A 261 -35.43 -24.02 -1.38
N LEU A 262 -34.63 -22.98 -1.14
CA LEU A 262 -35.05 -21.78 -0.42
C LEU A 262 -35.87 -20.87 -1.32
N ASP A 263 -37.08 -20.54 -0.89
CA ASP A 263 -37.84 -19.42 -1.44
C ASP A 263 -37.35 -18.13 -0.80
N LEU A 264 -36.48 -17.40 -1.51
CA LEU A 264 -35.86 -16.17 -1.05
C LEU A 264 -36.88 -15.05 -0.79
N ALA A 265 -38.10 -15.14 -1.35
CA ALA A 265 -39.17 -14.19 -1.09
C ALA A 265 -39.66 -14.22 0.38
N GLN A 266 -39.34 -15.28 1.13
CA GLN A 266 -39.70 -15.44 2.54
C GLN A 266 -38.71 -14.74 3.50
N PHE A 267 -37.63 -14.14 2.99
CA PHE A 267 -36.59 -13.46 3.76
C PHE A 267 -36.46 -11.98 3.36
N PRO A 268 -37.55 -11.20 3.43
CA PRO A 268 -37.58 -9.83 2.91
C PRO A 268 -36.63 -8.89 3.67
N ASN A 269 -36.25 -9.21 4.90
CA ASN A 269 -35.36 -8.36 5.68
C ASN A 269 -33.89 -8.65 5.38
N VAL A 270 -33.51 -9.91 5.15
CA VAL A 270 -32.10 -10.28 4.83
C VAL A 270 -31.59 -9.61 3.56
N PHE A 271 -32.45 -9.48 2.54
CA PHE A 271 -32.08 -8.93 1.23
C PHE A 271 -32.43 -7.44 1.06
N ARG A 272 -32.79 -6.73 2.15
CA ARG A 272 -32.95 -5.27 2.14
C ARG A 272 -31.61 -4.55 2.22
N HIS A 273 -31.65 -3.23 2.01
CA HIS A 273 -30.48 -2.37 2.20
C HIS A 273 -29.89 -2.57 3.61
N LEU A 274 -28.54 -2.53 3.71
CA LEU A 274 -27.76 -2.91 4.91
C LEU A 274 -28.33 -2.36 6.23
N ALA A 275 -28.77 -1.09 6.22
CA ALA A 275 -29.37 -0.41 7.38
C ALA A 275 -30.61 -1.12 7.96
N TYR A 276 -31.33 -1.90 7.15
CA TYR A 276 -32.53 -2.64 7.54
C TYR A 276 -32.28 -4.14 7.68
N ALA A 277 -31.29 -4.68 6.97
CA ALA A 277 -30.96 -6.11 7.02
C ALA A 277 -30.47 -6.57 8.40
N PHE A 278 -29.90 -5.64 9.17
CA PHE A 278 -29.39 -5.88 10.52
C PHE A 278 -30.29 -5.30 11.62
N ILE A 279 -31.53 -4.90 11.30
CA ILE A 279 -32.48 -4.43 12.32
C ILE A 279 -32.66 -5.53 13.39
N ASP A 280 -32.70 -5.15 14.66
CA ASP A 280 -32.76 -6.06 15.82
C ASP A 280 -31.57 -7.01 16.02
N THR A 281 -30.43 -6.76 15.36
CA THR A 281 -29.14 -7.43 15.64
C THR A 281 -28.25 -6.60 16.56
N THR A 282 -27.26 -7.22 17.18
CA THR A 282 -26.21 -6.49 17.94
C THR A 282 -25.47 -5.47 17.08
N PHE A 283 -25.34 -5.71 15.77
CA PHE A 283 -24.75 -4.73 14.86
C PHE A 283 -25.58 -3.44 14.76
N SER A 284 -26.91 -3.52 14.82
CA SER A 284 -27.77 -2.33 14.79
C SER A 284 -27.77 -1.55 16.11
N SER A 285 -27.57 -2.21 17.26
CA SER A 285 -27.50 -1.53 18.57
C SER A 285 -26.12 -0.94 18.83
N ASP A 286 -25.07 -1.72 18.56
CA ASP A 286 -23.71 -1.40 18.98
C ASP A 286 -22.89 -0.76 17.86
N GLY A 287 -23.32 -0.94 16.60
CA GLY A 287 -22.72 -0.31 15.42
C GLY A 287 -23.12 1.16 15.22
N GLN A 288 -23.95 1.72 16.10
CA GLN A 288 -24.32 3.13 16.03
C GLN A 288 -23.15 4.04 16.46
N PRO A 289 -22.94 5.21 15.82
CA PRO A 289 -21.84 6.11 16.16
C PRO A 289 -21.80 6.58 17.62
N HIS A 290 -22.94 6.54 18.33
CA HIS A 290 -23.03 6.90 19.75
C HIS A 290 -22.62 5.75 20.70
N SER A 291 -22.61 4.52 20.22
CA SER A 291 -22.19 3.32 20.95
C SER A 291 -20.68 3.06 20.79
N TRP A 292 -20.03 3.73 19.83
CA TRP A 292 -18.59 3.65 19.63
C TRP A 292 -17.89 4.36 20.79
N GLN A 293 -17.05 3.62 21.51
CA GLN A 293 -16.15 4.24 22.48
C GLN A 293 -15.27 5.24 21.73
N ARG A 294 -15.13 6.46 22.27
CA ARG A 294 -14.13 7.42 21.80
C ARG A 294 -12.75 6.79 22.07
N ASN A 295 -12.19 6.17 21.04
CA ASN A 295 -10.85 5.57 20.91
C ASN A 295 -10.05 5.42 22.22
N LEU A 296 -9.98 4.17 22.70
CA LEU A 296 -8.82 3.62 23.41
C LEU A 296 -7.65 3.44 22.43
#